data_AF-A0A1J5GH87-F1
#
_entry.id   AF-A0A1J5GH87-F1
#
_cell.length_a   1.000
_cell.length_b   1.000
_cell.length_c   1.000
_cell.angle_alpha   90.00
_cell.angle_beta   90.00
_cell.angle_gamma   90.00
#
_symmetry.space_group_name_H-M   'P 1'
#
loop_
_entity.id
_entity.type
_entity.pdbx_description
1 polymer ?
#
loop_
_entity_poly.entity_id
_entity_poly.type
_entity_poly.pdbx_seq_one_letter_code
_entity_poly.pdbx_strand_id
1 'polypeptide(L)'
;MNKNEILRVAANEFAEKTHKLSSPLEIAIIGSVAGNDPYPNDLDLVIIIRNLEEIAAVAKYARQMSRHYHGWEVFLFDENVSIIGRICHRKKCPGQSVDCSVPGCGEPPHLRVHSDFKYQEKIFFNSPIDVLWTSFKTSRLLEHKDELGITESRRYPVLEDIKIKCVLCGKIFLFTASEQKWYKKQGFSPPKRCPDCIERERIKGLRNW
;
A
#
# COMPACT_ATOMS: atom_id res chain seq x y z
N MET A 1 -18.73 -8.16 2.07
CA MET A 1 -17.88 -7.05 2.53
C MET A 1 -17.36 -6.28 1.34
N ASN A 2 -17.38 -4.95 1.38
CA ASN A 2 -16.72 -4.13 0.37
C ASN A 2 -15.19 -4.21 0.54
N LYS A 3 -14.42 -3.70 -0.44
CA LYS A 3 -12.95 -3.83 -0.43
C LYS A 3 -12.31 -3.15 0.80
N ASN A 4 -12.81 -2.00 1.24
CA ASN A 4 -12.32 -1.35 2.46
C ASN A 4 -12.49 -2.23 3.70
N GLU A 5 -13.66 -2.84 3.86
CA GLU A 5 -13.94 -3.72 5.00
C GLU A 5 -12.96 -4.90 5.03
N ILE A 6 -12.66 -5.52 3.89
CA ILE A 6 -11.68 -6.63 3.80
C ILE A 6 -10.28 -6.15 4.22
N LEU A 7 -9.85 -4.99 3.73
CA LEU A 7 -8.54 -4.43 4.06
C LEU A 7 -8.45 -4.05 5.54
N ARG A 8 -9.52 -3.49 6.12
CA ARG A 8 -9.59 -3.15 7.56
C ARG A 8 -9.57 -4.40 8.44
N VAL A 9 -10.24 -5.49 8.05
CA VAL A 9 -10.12 -6.77 8.76
C VAL A 9 -8.68 -7.29 8.73
N ALA A 10 -8.02 -7.25 7.58
CA ALA A 10 -6.61 -7.64 7.47
C ALA A 10 -5.69 -6.79 8.36
N ALA A 11 -5.90 -5.47 8.37
CA ALA A 11 -5.16 -4.52 9.19
C ALA A 11 -5.35 -4.78 10.70
N ASN A 12 -6.58 -5.01 11.13
CA ASN A 12 -6.90 -5.30 12.53
C ASN A 12 -6.29 -6.64 12.98
N GLU A 13 -6.41 -7.70 12.17
CA GLU A 13 -5.76 -8.99 12.48
C GLU A 13 -4.23 -8.87 12.59
N PHE A 14 -3.64 -8.01 11.75
CA PHE A 14 -2.22 -7.71 11.79
C PHE A 14 -1.85 -6.96 13.07
N ALA A 15 -2.59 -5.89 13.40
CA ALA A 15 -2.39 -5.11 14.61
C ALA A 15 -2.51 -5.97 15.86
N GLU A 16 -3.56 -6.80 15.96
CA GLU A 16 -3.85 -7.70 17.09
C GLU A 16 -2.75 -8.72 17.41
N LYS A 17 -1.95 -9.08 16.41
CA LYS A 17 -0.79 -9.97 16.60
C LYS A 17 0.48 -9.19 16.88
N THR A 18 0.63 -8.05 16.22
CA THR A 18 1.85 -7.25 16.24
C THR A 18 1.99 -6.47 17.54
N HIS A 19 0.91 -5.92 18.11
CA HIS A 19 0.96 -5.18 19.38
C HIS A 19 1.36 -6.02 20.60
N LYS A 20 1.29 -7.36 20.48
CA LYS A 20 1.70 -8.31 21.52
C LYS A 20 3.21 -8.54 21.56
N LEU A 21 3.92 -8.08 20.55
CA LEU A 21 5.38 -8.07 20.51
C LEU A 21 5.93 -6.93 21.38
N SER A 22 7.18 -7.04 21.80
CA SER A 22 7.79 -6.07 22.72
C SER A 22 8.30 -4.78 22.03
N SER A 23 8.55 -4.86 20.73
CA SER A 23 9.15 -3.80 19.91
C SER A 23 8.16 -2.80 19.31
N PRO A 24 6.94 -3.15 18.85
CA PRO A 24 6.00 -2.17 18.31
C PRO A 24 5.45 -1.25 19.38
N LEU A 25 5.39 0.04 19.07
CA LEU A 25 4.91 1.09 19.96
C LEU A 25 3.64 1.77 19.45
N GLU A 26 3.42 1.77 18.14
CA GLU A 26 2.22 2.29 17.51
C GLU A 26 1.98 1.62 16.16
N ILE A 27 0.72 1.34 15.82
CA ILE A 27 0.30 0.72 14.56
C ILE A 27 -0.87 1.53 14.00
N ALA A 28 -0.77 1.93 12.73
CA ALA A 28 -1.82 2.70 12.07
C ALA A 28 -1.99 2.27 10.61
N ILE A 29 -3.19 2.44 10.08
CA ILE A 29 -3.44 2.50 8.64
C ILE A 29 -3.09 3.92 8.19
N ILE A 30 -2.43 4.04 7.05
CA ILE A 30 -2.22 5.32 6.36
C ILE A 30 -2.78 5.24 4.94
N GLY A 31 -3.15 6.38 4.36
CA GLY A 31 -3.50 6.41 2.93
C GLY A 31 -4.98 6.14 2.64
N SER A 32 -5.27 5.39 1.57
CA SER A 32 -6.61 5.33 0.98
C SER A 32 -7.63 4.65 1.87
N VAL A 33 -7.23 3.60 2.57
CA VAL A 33 -8.12 2.87 3.48
C VAL A 33 -8.49 3.72 4.69
N ALA A 34 -7.51 4.39 5.30
CA ALA A 34 -7.75 5.34 6.40
C ALA A 34 -8.66 6.50 5.95
N GLY A 35 -8.51 6.96 4.71
CA GLY A 35 -9.34 8.01 4.11
C GLY A 35 -10.70 7.56 3.57
N ASN A 36 -11.09 6.29 3.77
CA ASN A 36 -12.31 5.70 3.24
C ASN A 36 -12.48 5.88 1.72
N ASP A 37 -11.39 5.81 0.95
CA ASP A 37 -11.46 5.77 -0.51
C ASP A 37 -12.36 4.61 -0.93
N PRO A 38 -13.45 4.81 -1.71
CA PRO A 38 -14.32 3.72 -2.15
C PRO A 38 -13.62 2.64 -3.00
N TYR A 39 -12.45 2.95 -3.57
CA TYR A 39 -11.69 2.10 -4.49
C TYR A 39 -10.22 1.97 -4.05
N PRO A 40 -9.92 1.44 -2.84
CA PRO A 40 -8.55 1.33 -2.37
C PRO A 40 -7.79 0.31 -3.21
N ASN A 41 -6.53 0.58 -3.59
CA ASN A 41 -5.72 -0.34 -4.39
C ASN A 41 -4.83 -1.24 -3.54
N ASP A 42 -4.38 -0.73 -2.41
CA ASP A 42 -3.44 -1.29 -1.47
C ASP A 42 -3.84 -0.94 -0.03
N LEU A 43 -3.26 -1.69 0.91
CA LEU A 43 -3.30 -1.40 2.34
C LEU A 43 -1.92 -0.94 2.79
N ASP A 44 -1.78 0.35 3.05
CA ASP A 44 -0.57 0.92 3.63
C ASP A 44 -0.72 0.98 5.16
N LEU A 45 0.23 0.38 5.86
CA LEU A 45 0.33 0.38 7.32
C LEU A 45 1.62 1.05 7.76
N VAL A 46 1.59 1.68 8.93
CA VAL A 46 2.75 2.26 9.60
C VAL A 46 2.93 1.59 10.94
N ILE A 47 4.19 1.32 11.31
CA ILE A 47 4.56 0.84 12.63
C ILE A 47 5.71 1.69 13.14
N ILE A 48 5.53 2.26 14.33
CA ILE A 48 6.63 2.80 15.12
C ILE A 48 7.18 1.66 15.97
N ILE A 49 8.49 1.40 15.89
CA ILE A 49 9.15 0.31 16.60
C ILE A 49 10.33 0.84 17.43
N ARG A 50 10.51 0.27 18.63
CA ARG A 50 11.66 0.53 19.51
C ARG A 50 12.97 -0.01 18.94
N ASN A 51 12.91 -1.22 18.39
CA ASN A 51 14.07 -1.91 17.83
C ASN A 51 13.65 -2.89 16.73
N LEU A 52 14.64 -3.47 16.07
CA LEU A 52 14.47 -4.29 14.87
C LEU A 52 14.50 -5.82 15.15
N GLU A 53 14.54 -6.24 16.42
CA GLU A 53 14.78 -7.63 16.81
C GLU A 53 13.64 -8.58 16.39
N GLU A 54 12.39 -8.09 16.40
CA GLU A 54 11.20 -8.89 16.09
C GLU A 54 10.70 -8.72 14.65
N ILE A 55 11.46 -8.06 13.76
CA ILE A 55 11.03 -7.82 12.36
C ILE A 55 10.61 -9.11 11.66
N ALA A 56 11.30 -10.23 11.88
CA ALA A 56 10.93 -11.50 11.25
C ALA A 56 9.51 -11.97 11.64
N ALA A 57 9.10 -11.72 12.88
CA ALA A 57 7.75 -12.00 13.38
C ALA A 57 6.73 -11.02 12.78
N VAL A 58 7.04 -9.72 12.77
CA VAL A 58 6.21 -8.69 12.11
C VAL A 58 6.00 -9.04 10.63
N ALA A 59 7.06 -9.43 9.92
CA ALA A 59 7.00 -9.85 8.53
C ALA A 59 6.16 -11.11 8.33
N LYS A 60 6.22 -12.07 9.26
CA LYS A 60 5.34 -13.24 9.25
C LYS A 60 3.87 -12.82 9.40
N TYR A 61 3.55 -11.89 10.28
CA TYR A 61 2.19 -11.40 10.46
C TYR A 61 1.72 -10.57 9.25
N ALA A 62 2.58 -9.75 8.65
CA ALA A 62 2.24 -8.98 7.47
C ALA A 62 1.90 -9.90 6.28
N ARG A 63 2.71 -10.92 6.02
CA ARG A 63 2.42 -11.93 4.98
C ARG A 63 1.11 -12.68 5.19
N GLN A 64 0.65 -12.80 6.43
CA GLN A 64 -0.64 -13.43 6.71
C GLN A 64 -1.82 -12.60 6.19
N MET A 65 -1.68 -11.29 6.03
CA MET A 65 -2.71 -10.43 5.43
C MET A 65 -3.03 -10.82 3.99
N SER A 66 -2.10 -11.49 3.28
CA SER A 66 -2.33 -12.01 1.93
C SER A 66 -3.43 -13.07 1.83
N ARG A 67 -3.96 -13.57 2.96
CA ARG A 67 -5.19 -14.38 2.95
C ARG A 67 -6.42 -13.55 2.55
N HIS A 68 -6.38 -12.25 2.82
CA HIS A 68 -7.47 -11.29 2.57
C HIS A 68 -7.19 -10.49 1.30
N TYR A 69 -5.96 -9.98 1.17
CA TYR A 69 -5.56 -9.15 0.05
C TYR A 69 -4.05 -9.11 -0.15
N HIS A 70 -3.57 -9.19 -1.40
CA HIS A 70 -2.13 -9.26 -1.70
C HIS A 70 -1.42 -7.90 -1.73
N GLY A 71 -2.14 -6.81 -2.01
CA GLY A 71 -1.55 -5.48 -2.06
C GLY A 71 -1.49 -4.84 -0.68
N TRP A 72 -0.42 -5.10 0.06
CA TRP A 72 -0.17 -4.45 1.35
C TRP A 72 1.26 -3.93 1.42
N GLU A 73 1.49 -2.89 2.18
CA GLU A 73 2.81 -2.35 2.50
C GLU A 73 2.83 -1.98 3.98
N VAL A 74 3.94 -2.26 4.66
CA VAL A 74 4.13 -1.90 6.06
C VAL A 74 5.41 -1.09 6.16
N PHE A 75 5.26 0.20 6.47
CA PHE A 75 6.35 1.13 6.69
C PHE A 75 6.83 1.06 8.13
N LEU A 76 8.15 1.03 8.32
CA LEU A 76 8.80 0.99 9.62
C LEU A 76 9.38 2.35 9.95
N PHE A 77 9.07 2.83 11.14
CA PHE A 77 9.55 4.08 11.70
C PHE A 77 10.18 3.83 13.07
N ASP A 78 11.16 4.65 13.43
CA ASP A 78 11.69 4.69 14.79
C ASP A 78 10.82 5.59 15.69
N GLU A 79 11.21 5.71 16.96
CA GLU A 79 10.50 6.50 17.97
C GLU A 79 10.47 8.01 17.68
N ASN A 80 11.39 8.49 16.84
CA ASN A 80 11.44 9.89 16.39
C ASN A 80 10.68 10.10 15.08
N VAL A 81 9.86 9.12 14.68
CA VAL A 81 9.09 9.15 13.43
C VAL A 81 10.00 9.33 12.21
N SER A 82 11.23 8.81 12.28
CA SER A 82 12.14 8.70 11.14
C SER A 82 11.96 7.35 10.45
N ILE A 83 11.88 7.37 9.11
CA ILE A 83 11.67 6.15 8.33
C ILE A 83 12.91 5.25 8.35
N ILE A 84 12.72 4.00 8.73
CA ILE A 84 13.75 2.96 8.72
C ILE A 84 13.73 2.20 7.39
N GLY A 85 12.53 1.89 6.92
CA GLY A 85 12.33 1.07 5.73
C GLY A 85 10.95 0.47 5.68
N ARG A 86 10.84 -0.74 5.13
CA ARG A 86 9.56 -1.46 5.03
C ARG A 86 9.72 -2.92 5.41
N ILE A 87 8.61 -3.57 5.71
CA ILE A 87 8.57 -5.02 5.86
C ILE A 87 8.70 -5.71 4.49
N CYS A 88 9.51 -6.76 4.45
CA CYS A 88 9.68 -7.60 3.28
C CYS A 88 8.50 -8.57 3.08
N HIS A 89 8.02 -8.66 1.84
CA HIS A 89 6.98 -9.59 1.40
C HIS A 89 7.42 -11.06 1.37
N ARG A 90 8.73 -11.31 1.32
CA ARG A 90 9.26 -12.65 1.08
C ARG A 90 9.23 -13.49 2.34
N LYS A 91 8.89 -14.77 2.19
CA LYS A 91 8.95 -15.74 3.30
C LYS A 91 10.40 -16.01 3.74
N LYS A 92 11.32 -16.16 2.78
CA LYS A 92 12.76 -16.37 3.01
C LYS A 92 13.50 -15.04 2.84
N CYS A 93 14.44 -14.75 3.74
CA CYS A 93 15.32 -13.58 3.68
C CYS A 93 16.74 -14.00 4.12
N PRO A 94 17.79 -13.65 3.37
CA PRO A 94 17.75 -13.01 2.06
C PRO A 94 17.04 -13.89 1.00
N GLY A 95 16.47 -13.24 -0.01
CA GLY A 95 15.91 -13.91 -1.19
C GLY A 95 16.93 -14.00 -2.31
N GLN A 96 16.49 -14.41 -3.50
CA GLN A 96 17.34 -14.48 -4.72
C GLN A 96 17.04 -13.37 -5.74
N SER A 97 16.18 -12.40 -5.43
CA SER A 97 15.92 -11.31 -6.38
C SER A 97 16.95 -10.19 -6.26
N VAL A 98 17.16 -9.49 -7.37
CA VAL A 98 17.99 -8.29 -7.47
C VAL A 98 17.66 -7.23 -6.42
N ASP A 99 16.39 -7.11 -5.99
CA ASP A 99 15.96 -6.16 -4.96
C ASP A 99 16.62 -6.43 -3.60
N CYS A 100 17.05 -7.68 -3.33
CA CYS A 100 17.78 -8.01 -2.11
C CYS A 100 19.20 -7.47 -2.10
N SER A 101 19.74 -7.01 -3.25
CA SER A 101 21.10 -6.49 -3.34
C SER A 101 21.20 -5.00 -3.00
N VAL A 102 20.06 -4.35 -2.69
CA VAL A 102 20.04 -2.97 -2.21
C VAL A 102 20.73 -2.90 -0.84
N PRO A 103 21.72 -2.00 -0.64
CA PRO A 103 22.41 -1.86 0.64
C PRO A 103 21.44 -1.70 1.83
N GLY A 104 21.67 -2.46 2.91
CA GLY A 104 20.82 -2.50 4.09
C GLY A 104 19.54 -3.36 3.96
N CYS A 105 19.17 -3.81 2.76
CA CYS A 105 18.07 -4.76 2.61
C CYS A 105 18.45 -6.12 3.21
N GLY A 106 17.61 -6.65 4.10
CA GLY A 106 17.87 -7.90 4.81
C GLY A 106 18.80 -7.75 6.02
N GLU A 107 19.11 -6.52 6.44
CA GLU A 107 19.92 -6.20 7.61
C GLU A 107 19.10 -5.37 8.63
N PRO A 108 18.36 -6.00 9.56
CA PRO A 108 18.26 -7.44 9.79
C PRO A 108 17.29 -8.14 8.83
N PRO A 109 17.23 -9.49 8.85
CA PRO A 109 16.35 -10.24 7.97
C PRO A 109 14.92 -9.72 7.95
N HIS A 110 14.37 -9.62 6.74
CA HIS A 110 13.04 -9.09 6.42
C HIS A 110 12.85 -7.56 6.56
N LEU A 111 13.89 -6.80 6.92
CA LEU A 111 13.93 -5.38 6.58
C LEU A 111 14.09 -5.23 5.06
N ARG A 112 13.27 -4.40 4.44
CA ARG A 112 13.36 -4.09 3.02
C ARG A 112 13.66 -2.62 2.83
N VAL A 113 14.74 -2.36 2.09
CA VAL A 113 15.15 -1.05 1.60
C VAL A 113 14.92 -1.02 0.09
N HIS A 114 14.40 0.08 -0.43
CA HIS A 114 14.17 0.29 -1.86
C HIS A 114 15.07 1.42 -2.34
N SER A 115 15.92 1.17 -3.34
CA SER A 115 16.84 2.18 -3.89
C SER A 115 16.11 3.41 -4.45
N ASP A 116 14.95 3.20 -5.05
CA ASP A 116 14.24 4.24 -5.80
C ASP A 116 13.21 4.98 -4.93
N PHE A 117 13.04 4.57 -3.68
CA PHE A 117 12.08 5.19 -2.79
C PHE A 117 12.66 6.45 -2.14
N LYS A 118 12.29 7.60 -2.68
CA LYS A 118 12.53 8.90 -2.05
C LYS A 118 11.40 9.21 -1.08
N TYR A 119 11.68 9.05 0.21
CA TYR A 119 10.74 9.45 1.26
C TYR A 119 10.54 10.97 1.24
N GLN A 120 9.28 11.39 1.14
CA GLN A 120 8.87 12.79 1.20
C GLN A 120 7.86 12.94 2.31
N GLU A 121 8.35 13.32 3.48
CA GLU A 121 7.62 13.35 4.75
C GLU A 121 6.28 14.09 4.67
N LYS A 122 6.28 15.35 4.21
CA LYS A 122 5.04 16.13 4.08
C LYS A 122 4.02 15.48 3.15
N ILE A 123 4.47 14.82 2.07
CA ILE A 123 3.57 14.11 1.14
C ILE A 123 3.00 12.85 1.80
N PHE A 124 3.84 12.14 2.56
CA PHE A 124 3.44 10.94 3.30
C PHE A 124 2.38 11.27 4.34
N PHE A 125 2.67 12.24 5.23
CA PHE A 125 1.78 12.68 6.31
C PHE A 125 0.59 13.53 5.86
N ASN A 126 0.55 13.99 4.60
CA ASN A 126 -0.69 14.53 4.02
C ASN A 126 -1.75 13.43 3.78
N SER A 127 -1.40 12.16 3.91
CA SER A 127 -2.37 11.07 3.87
C SER A 127 -3.20 11.02 5.16
N PRO A 128 -4.47 10.55 5.09
CA PRO A 128 -5.23 10.21 6.29
C PRO A 128 -4.54 9.10 7.08
N ILE A 129 -4.66 9.17 8.40
CA ILE A 129 -4.09 8.21 9.36
C ILE A 129 -5.24 7.71 10.24
N ASP A 130 -5.28 6.40 10.45
CA ASP A 130 -6.24 5.73 11.32
C ASP A 130 -5.47 4.81 12.27
N VAL A 131 -5.35 5.24 13.54
CA VAL A 131 -4.52 4.58 14.55
C VAL A 131 -5.26 3.35 15.08
N LEU A 132 -4.67 2.18 14.89
CA LEU A 132 -5.24 0.91 15.31
C LEU A 132 -4.85 0.55 16.75
N TRP A 133 -3.63 0.92 17.15
CA TRP A 133 -3.11 0.70 18.49
C TRP A 133 -1.94 1.63 18.78
N THR A 134 -1.81 2.10 20.01
CA THR A 134 -0.65 2.87 20.49
C THR A 134 -0.37 2.55 21.95
N SER A 135 0.92 2.46 22.29
CA SER A 135 1.43 2.35 23.67
C SER A 135 1.69 3.71 24.31
N PHE A 136 1.71 4.76 23.50
CA PHE A 136 1.89 6.13 23.96
C PHE A 136 0.59 6.67 24.56
N LYS A 137 0.70 7.73 25.36
CA LYS A 137 -0.47 8.45 25.88
C LYS A 137 -1.30 9.07 24.74
N THR A 138 -0.62 9.49 23.69
CA THR A 138 -1.11 10.18 22.50
C THR A 138 -0.37 9.64 21.29
N SER A 139 -1.03 9.61 20.12
CA SER A 139 -0.43 9.06 18.90
C SER A 139 0.74 9.91 18.43
N ARG A 140 1.91 9.28 18.26
CA ARG A 140 3.10 9.95 17.73
C ARG A 140 2.96 10.31 16.26
N LEU A 141 2.24 9.50 15.49
CA LEU A 141 1.99 9.79 14.08
C LEU A 141 1.09 11.02 13.89
N LEU A 142 0.08 11.19 14.74
CA LEU A 142 -0.80 12.35 14.70
C LEU A 142 -0.11 13.60 15.24
N GLU A 143 0.65 13.50 16.34
CA GLU A 143 1.48 14.61 16.83
C GLU A 143 2.45 15.11 15.76
N HIS A 144 3.18 14.20 15.11
CA HIS A 144 4.12 14.57 14.05
C HIS A 144 3.43 15.22 12.85
N LYS A 145 2.21 14.76 12.51
CA LYS A 145 1.40 15.39 11.47
C LYS A 145 1.02 16.83 11.84
N ASP A 146 0.69 17.09 13.09
CA ASP A 146 0.38 18.42 13.61
C ASP A 146 1.62 19.32 13.62
N GLU A 147 2.78 18.80 14.01
CA GLU A 147 4.07 19.50 13.98
C GLU A 147 4.48 19.94 12.56
N LEU A 148 4.13 19.13 11.55
CA LEU A 148 4.31 19.48 10.14
C LEU A 148 3.31 20.54 9.64
N GLY A 149 2.37 20.96 10.48
CA GLY A 149 1.33 21.95 10.16
C GLY A 149 0.24 21.43 9.22
N ILE A 150 0.01 20.11 9.19
CA ILE A 150 -0.94 19.46 8.28
C ILE A 150 -2.31 19.36 8.96
N THR A 151 -3.15 20.37 8.78
CA THR A 151 -4.48 20.45 9.42
C THR A 151 -5.54 19.61 8.73
N GLU A 152 -5.43 19.38 7.42
CA GLU A 152 -6.33 18.51 6.66
C GLU A 152 -5.52 17.46 5.88
N SER A 153 -6.09 16.26 5.77
CA SER A 153 -5.53 15.21 4.93
C SER A 153 -6.06 15.30 3.50
N ARG A 154 -5.28 14.81 2.54
CA ARG A 154 -5.71 14.62 1.15
C ARG A 154 -6.99 13.78 1.09
N ARG A 155 -7.90 14.15 0.20
CA ARG A 155 -9.17 13.44 -0.06
C ARG A 155 -9.03 12.53 -1.27
N TYR A 156 -9.80 11.45 -1.29
CA TYR A 156 -9.85 10.52 -2.41
C TYR A 156 -11.09 10.80 -3.27
N PRO A 157 -10.94 10.99 -4.59
CA PRO A 157 -12.08 11.25 -5.45
C PRO A 157 -12.97 10.01 -5.53
N VAL A 158 -14.28 10.24 -5.45
CA VAL A 158 -15.32 9.25 -5.80
C VAL A 158 -15.58 9.41 -7.29
N LEU A 159 -15.33 8.36 -8.07
CA LEU A 159 -15.57 8.33 -9.50
C LEU A 159 -16.70 7.35 -9.80
N GLU A 160 -17.46 7.60 -10.84
CA GLU A 160 -18.49 6.68 -11.33
C GLU A 160 -17.96 5.89 -12.54
N ASP A 161 -18.50 4.70 -12.76
CA ASP A 161 -18.14 3.87 -13.91
C ASP A 161 -18.59 4.53 -15.22
N ILE A 162 -17.69 4.56 -16.20
CA ILE A 162 -17.97 5.15 -17.52
C ILE A 162 -18.20 4.03 -18.53
N LYS A 163 -19.31 4.08 -19.27
CA LYS A 163 -19.57 3.18 -20.39
C LYS A 163 -18.92 3.72 -21.67
N ILE A 164 -17.98 2.97 -22.25
CA ILE A 164 -17.27 3.36 -23.47
C ILE A 164 -17.67 2.43 -24.61
N LYS A 165 -17.96 3.00 -25.79
CA LYS A 165 -18.17 2.24 -27.02
C LYS A 165 -16.82 1.93 -27.68
N CYS A 166 -16.50 0.66 -27.89
CA CYS A 166 -15.28 0.23 -28.54
C CYS A 166 -15.25 0.69 -30.00
N VAL A 167 -14.14 1.35 -30.41
CA VAL A 167 -13.98 1.84 -31.78
C VAL A 167 -13.80 0.74 -32.83
N LEU A 168 -13.46 -0.49 -32.44
CA LEU A 168 -13.25 -1.61 -33.38
C LEU A 168 -14.49 -2.48 -33.55
N CYS A 169 -15.09 -2.95 -32.45
CA CYS A 169 -16.20 -3.90 -32.51
C CYS A 169 -17.56 -3.26 -32.17
N GLY A 170 -17.60 -1.98 -31.79
CA GLY A 170 -18.83 -1.28 -31.42
C GLY A 170 -19.46 -1.70 -30.10
N LYS A 171 -18.94 -2.74 -29.42
CA LYS A 171 -19.44 -3.18 -28.11
C LYS A 171 -19.21 -2.10 -27.05
N ILE A 172 -20.17 -1.96 -26.14
CA ILE A 172 -20.02 -1.14 -24.93
C ILE A 172 -19.29 -1.96 -23.88
N PHE A 173 -18.27 -1.37 -23.27
CA PHE A 173 -17.56 -1.93 -22.13
C PHE A 173 -17.48 -0.90 -21.00
N LEU A 174 -17.26 -1.38 -19.78
CA LEU A 174 -17.13 -0.54 -18.59
C LEU A 174 -15.67 -0.11 -18.43
N PHE A 175 -15.47 1.18 -18.19
CA PHE A 175 -14.24 1.77 -17.68
C PHE A 175 -14.49 2.16 -16.23
N THR A 176 -14.14 1.25 -15.34
CA THR A 176 -14.52 1.32 -13.93
C THR A 176 -13.82 2.47 -13.22
N ALA A 177 -14.40 2.96 -12.13
CA ALA A 177 -13.79 3.99 -11.28
C ALA A 177 -12.36 3.64 -10.82
N SER A 178 -12.11 2.35 -10.51
CA SER A 178 -10.78 1.85 -10.14
C SER A 178 -9.79 1.94 -11.31
N GLU A 179 -10.20 1.54 -12.52
CA GLU A 179 -9.38 1.66 -13.73
C GLU A 179 -9.10 3.13 -14.06
N GLN A 180 -10.10 4.02 -13.93
CA GLN A 180 -9.90 5.45 -14.12
C GLN A 180 -8.81 6.03 -13.22
N LYS A 181 -8.80 5.64 -11.93
CA LYS A 181 -7.74 6.03 -10.99
C LYS A 181 -6.37 5.51 -11.42
N TRP A 182 -6.30 4.25 -11.83
CA TRP A 182 -5.05 3.64 -12.29
C TRP A 182 -4.52 4.33 -13.55
N TYR A 183 -5.37 4.55 -14.56
CA TYR A 183 -5.02 5.25 -15.80
C TYR A 183 -4.48 6.65 -15.50
N LYS A 184 -5.18 7.43 -14.67
CA LYS A 184 -4.74 8.78 -14.28
C LYS A 184 -3.39 8.75 -13.55
N LYS A 185 -3.17 7.78 -12.66
CA LYS A 185 -1.90 7.60 -11.94
C LYS A 185 -0.73 7.28 -12.88
N GLN A 186 -0.98 6.52 -13.95
CA GLN A 186 0.02 6.21 -14.97
C GLN A 186 0.19 7.32 -16.03
N GLY A 187 -0.64 8.37 -16.00
CA GLY A 187 -0.66 9.40 -17.04
C GLY A 187 -1.26 8.94 -18.37
N PHE A 188 -2.07 7.87 -18.35
CA PHE A 188 -2.69 7.31 -19.53
C PHE A 188 -4.04 7.96 -19.85
N SER A 189 -4.35 8.05 -21.15
CA SER A 189 -5.67 8.43 -21.64
C SER A 189 -6.68 7.28 -21.52
N PRO A 190 -7.98 7.54 -21.32
CA PRO A 190 -9.02 6.51 -21.30
C PRO A 190 -8.95 5.54 -22.50
N PRO A 191 -9.29 4.25 -22.31
CA PRO A 191 -9.22 3.26 -23.36
C PRO A 191 -10.27 3.51 -24.44
N LYS A 192 -9.88 3.39 -25.72
CA LYS A 192 -10.81 3.50 -26.87
C LYS A 192 -11.32 2.13 -27.36
N ARG A 193 -10.65 1.05 -26.96
CA ARG A 193 -10.92 -0.33 -27.40
C ARG A 193 -11.25 -1.18 -26.18
N CYS A 194 -12.17 -2.13 -26.33
CA CYS A 194 -12.47 -3.09 -25.27
C CYS A 194 -11.32 -4.09 -25.06
N PRO A 195 -11.22 -4.73 -23.88
CA PRO A 195 -10.20 -5.73 -23.58
C PRO A 195 -10.09 -6.84 -24.64
N ASP A 196 -11.22 -7.40 -25.10
CA ASP A 196 -11.26 -8.45 -26.14
C ASP A 196 -10.61 -8.03 -27.46
N CYS A 197 -10.73 -6.74 -27.83
CA CYS A 197 -10.13 -6.20 -29.04
C CYS A 197 -8.63 -5.96 -28.86
N ILE A 198 -8.20 -5.52 -27.68
CA ILE A 198 -6.78 -5.33 -27.36
C ILE A 198 -6.06 -6.68 -27.39
N GLU A 199 -6.63 -7.71 -26.76
CA GLU A 199 -6.02 -9.05 -26.70
C GLU A 199 -5.93 -9.71 -28.08
N ARG A 200 -6.98 -9.60 -28.90
CA ARG A 200 -6.94 -10.13 -30.28
C ARG A 200 -5.85 -9.51 -31.13
N GLU A 201 -5.65 -8.20 -31.03
CA GLU A 201 -4.59 -7.52 -31.77
C GLU A 201 -3.20 -7.91 -31.26
N ARG A 202 -3.04 -8.13 -29.94
CA ARG A 202 -1.79 -8.65 -29.36
C ARG A 202 -1.46 -10.05 -29.90
N ILE A 203 -2.43 -10.96 -29.94
CA ILE A 203 -2.24 -12.33 -30.46
C ILE A 203 -1.92 -12.33 -31.95
N LYS A 204 -2.60 -11.50 -32.76
CA LYS A 204 -2.27 -11.35 -34.19
C LYS A 204 -0.84 -10.85 -34.39
N GLY A 205 -0.42 -9.87 -33.59
CA GLY A 205 0.95 -9.36 -33.61
C GLY A 205 1.99 -10.46 -33.33
N LEU A 206 1.74 -11.33 -32.35
CA LEU A 206 2.64 -12.43 -31.99
C LEU A 206 2.72 -13.56 -33.03
N ARG A 207 1.69 -13.74 -33.86
CA ARG A 207 1.67 -14.77 -34.92
C ARG A 207 2.38 -14.35 -36.21
N ASN A 208 2.75 -13.07 -36.30
CA ASN A 208 3.44 -12.49 -37.47
C ASN A 208 4.96 -12.37 -37.25
N TRP A 209 5.50 -13.07 -36.24
CA TRP A 209 6.92 -13.25 -35.95
C TRP A 209 7.25 -14.74 -35.95
#